data_AF-A0A1R2BSW0-F1
#
_entry.id   AF-A0A1R2BSW0-F1
#
_cell.length_a   1.000
_cell.length_b   1.000
_cell.length_c   1.000
_cell.angle_alpha   90.00
_cell.angle_beta   90.00
_cell.angle_gamma   90.00
#
_symmetry.space_group_name_H-M   'P 1'
#
loop_
_entity.id
_entity.type
_entity.pdbx_description
1 polymer ?
#
loop_
_entity_poly.entity_id
_entity_poly.type
_entity_poly.pdbx_seq_one_letter_code
_entity_poly.pdbx_strand_id
1 'polypeptide(L)'
;MPEDIYNISIGSVKFQFSLHFQVLTMPKDIKSRINFTEHHIQLAYKDVVPTFMWPFIVIFNELDTIIVNQLARIFRNNPGFIINVGSKEMWIWSKHQYEITSNPSLFQKIGNLFSSVFMFIILSLVTGMICRLAIAGSAGVMISLSWCMTLFNATENTRMILFYSFPWAGQPAYSLRNAGKGIGSLVLSFFFMLFTFYFMYACTYLLWTPMIFGNIYPSGLDERLYTIFSIMEFYTLLFVRTKKTVMWFPRIVMGLICTFLLYRKNNFYPFLNTYFFGVTMLCFGTMVMMLSLFEKETFTHEGPTFESPRLVYQPVFNRNNSSLPEIWTLFYPVAGRGYFTEQQMSNIFPQQVPL
;
A
#
# COMPACT_ATOMS: atom_id res chain seq x y z
N MET A 1 -42.09 12.12 4.10
CA MET A 1 -42.12 10.68 4.46
C MET A 1 -41.99 10.61 5.97
N PRO A 2 -42.78 9.77 6.66
CA PRO A 2 -42.59 9.58 8.10
C PRO A 2 -41.16 9.13 8.42
N GLU A 3 -40.70 9.41 9.65
CA GLU A 3 -39.37 9.06 10.16
C GLU A 3 -39.27 7.55 10.43
N ASP A 4 -39.39 6.74 9.39
CA ASP A 4 -39.41 5.28 9.49
C ASP A 4 -38.01 4.71 9.70
N ILE A 5 -37.94 3.61 10.46
CA ILE A 5 -36.77 2.71 10.49
C ILE A 5 -37.13 1.41 9.80
N TYR A 6 -36.31 1.01 8.83
CA TYR A 6 -36.42 -0.27 8.16
C TYR A 6 -35.34 -1.21 8.71
N ASN A 7 -35.76 -2.21 9.48
CA ASN A 7 -34.92 -3.28 9.99
C ASN A 7 -34.93 -4.42 8.97
N ILE A 8 -33.88 -4.55 8.17
CA ILE A 8 -33.75 -5.56 7.11
C ILE A 8 -32.88 -6.71 7.61
N SER A 9 -33.39 -7.94 7.51
CA SER A 9 -32.68 -9.16 7.92
C SER A 9 -32.53 -10.12 6.74
N ILE A 10 -31.28 -10.53 6.48
CA ILE A 10 -30.91 -11.47 5.41
C ILE A 10 -30.09 -12.59 6.06
N GLY A 11 -30.80 -13.64 6.46
CA GLY A 11 -30.27 -14.71 7.32
C GLY A 11 -29.64 -14.16 8.59
N SER A 12 -28.32 -14.31 8.77
CA SER A 12 -27.59 -13.82 9.95
C SER A 12 -27.25 -12.33 9.92
N VAL A 13 -27.30 -11.67 8.75
CA VAL A 13 -26.89 -10.28 8.58
C VAL A 13 -28.09 -9.35 8.77
N LYS A 14 -27.89 -8.25 9.51
CA LYS A 14 -28.94 -7.29 9.85
C LYS A 14 -28.53 -5.87 9.48
N PHE A 15 -29.43 -5.16 8.82
CA PHE A 15 -29.26 -3.78 8.40
C PHE A 15 -30.36 -2.90 8.98
N GLN A 16 -30.01 -1.65 9.27
CA GLN A 16 -30.96 -0.60 9.63
C GLN A 16 -30.87 0.51 8.61
N PHE A 17 -31.99 0.83 7.97
CA PHE A 17 -32.08 1.89 6.98
C PHE A 17 -33.05 2.97 7.44
N SER A 18 -32.71 4.23 7.18
CA SER A 18 -33.60 5.38 7.34
C SER A 18 -33.20 6.50 6.37
N LEU A 19 -34.16 7.39 6.09
CA LEU A 19 -33.92 8.61 5.32
C LEU A 19 -33.27 9.72 6.16
N HIS A 20 -33.31 9.59 7.50
CA HIS A 20 -32.78 10.58 8.43
C HIS A 20 -31.66 9.99 9.28
N PHE A 21 -30.45 10.53 9.14
CA PHE A 21 -29.26 10.11 9.90
C PHE A 21 -29.47 10.10 11.43
N GLN A 22 -30.19 11.11 11.93
CA GLN A 22 -30.46 11.29 13.35
C GLN A 22 -31.23 10.11 13.93
N VAL A 23 -32.13 9.51 13.16
CA VAL A 23 -32.98 8.38 13.59
C VAL A 23 -32.15 7.11 13.81
N LEU A 24 -31.11 6.90 12.99
CA LEU A 24 -30.24 5.72 13.10
C LEU A 24 -29.18 5.85 14.19
N THR A 25 -28.74 7.08 14.49
CA THR A 25 -27.69 7.35 15.48
C THR A 25 -28.24 7.67 16.87
N MET A 26 -29.56 7.78 17.01
CA MET A 26 -30.22 8.11 18.26
C MET A 26 -30.00 6.99 19.31
N PRO A 27 -29.66 7.35 20.57
CA PRO A 27 -29.63 6.39 21.67
C PRO A 27 -30.98 5.69 21.85
N LYS A 28 -30.93 4.39 22.20
CA LYS A 28 -32.13 3.55 22.36
C LYS A 28 -33.16 4.15 23.33
N ASP A 29 -32.69 4.79 24.40
CA ASP A 29 -33.55 5.39 25.43
C ASP A 29 -34.37 6.59 24.94
N ILE A 30 -33.83 7.32 23.94
CA ILE A 30 -34.54 8.44 23.31
C ILE A 30 -35.45 7.89 22.21
N LYS A 31 -34.96 6.90 21.46
CA LYS A 31 -35.71 6.23 20.41
C LYS A 31 -36.98 5.56 20.93
N SER A 32 -36.99 5.04 22.16
CA SER A 32 -38.19 4.48 22.79
C SER A 32 -39.20 5.51 23.28
N ARG A 33 -38.79 6.79 23.42
CA ARG A 33 -39.67 7.90 23.83
C ARG A 33 -40.37 8.56 22.65
N ILE A 34 -39.74 8.51 21.47
CA ILE A 34 -40.27 9.05 20.22
C ILE A 34 -40.89 7.87 19.47
N ASN A 35 -42.20 7.87 19.23
CA ASN A 35 -42.91 6.77 18.58
C ASN A 35 -42.57 6.67 17.09
N PHE A 36 -41.39 6.15 16.77
CA PHE A 36 -41.00 5.83 15.40
C PHE A 36 -41.65 4.55 14.93
N THR A 37 -42.07 4.54 13.67
CA THR A 37 -42.59 3.35 12.98
C THR A 37 -41.43 2.47 12.53
N GLU A 38 -41.34 1.26 13.12
CA GLU A 38 -40.34 0.26 12.74
C GLU A 38 -40.95 -0.79 11.80
N HIS A 39 -40.33 -0.96 10.63
CA HIS A 39 -40.69 -1.98 9.66
C HIS A 39 -39.66 -3.11 9.67
N HIS A 40 -40.10 -4.33 9.99
CA HIS A 40 -39.25 -5.51 9.95
C HIS A 40 -39.41 -6.23 8.61
N ILE A 41 -38.33 -6.25 7.84
CA ILE A 41 -38.27 -6.91 6.54
C ILE A 41 -37.33 -8.11 6.67
N GLN A 42 -37.85 -9.30 6.38
CA GLN A 42 -37.05 -10.53 6.34
C GLN A 42 -36.97 -11.03 4.90
N LEU A 43 -35.76 -11.12 4.39
CA LEU A 43 -35.47 -11.54 3.01
C LEU A 43 -34.70 -12.86 3.05
N ALA A 44 -35.07 -13.79 2.17
CA ALA A 44 -34.24 -14.97 1.96
C ALA A 44 -33.06 -14.63 1.04
N TYR A 45 -31.95 -15.36 1.18
CA TYR A 45 -30.76 -15.14 0.34
C TYR A 45 -31.05 -15.18 -1.16
N LYS A 46 -31.91 -16.11 -1.57
CA LYS A 46 -32.37 -16.29 -2.96
C LYS A 46 -33.15 -15.09 -3.52
N ASP A 47 -33.72 -14.25 -2.65
CA ASP A 47 -34.50 -13.07 -3.05
C ASP A 47 -33.59 -11.88 -3.38
N VAL A 48 -32.36 -11.88 -2.84
CA VAL A 48 -31.37 -10.83 -3.04
C VAL A 48 -30.47 -11.14 -4.23
N VAL A 49 -30.11 -12.42 -4.41
CA VAL A 49 -29.12 -12.87 -5.39
C VAL A 49 -29.49 -14.25 -5.95
N PRO A 50 -29.29 -14.51 -7.26
CA PRO A 50 -29.29 -15.87 -7.81
C PRO A 50 -28.39 -16.84 -7.02
N THR A 51 -28.89 -18.05 -6.75
CA THR A 51 -28.22 -19.07 -5.91
C THR A 51 -26.78 -19.38 -6.34
N PHE A 52 -26.49 -19.37 -7.65
CA PHE A 52 -25.15 -19.67 -8.16
C PHE A 52 -24.11 -18.58 -7.87
N MET A 53 -24.54 -17.32 -7.66
CA MET A 53 -23.65 -16.20 -7.33
C MET A 53 -23.38 -16.10 -5.83
N TRP A 54 -24.17 -16.78 -5.00
CA TRP A 54 -24.07 -16.71 -3.54
C TRP A 54 -22.66 -17.00 -3.00
N PRO A 55 -21.95 -18.05 -3.45
CA PRO A 55 -20.60 -18.32 -2.95
C PRO A 55 -19.64 -17.16 -3.21
N PHE A 56 -19.71 -16.53 -4.39
CA PHE A 56 -18.84 -15.40 -4.73
C PHE A 56 -19.10 -14.18 -3.85
N ILE A 57 -20.36 -13.89 -3.57
CA ILE A 57 -20.75 -12.73 -2.74
C ILE A 57 -20.32 -12.93 -1.29
N VAL A 58 -20.41 -14.16 -0.79
CA VAL A 58 -19.92 -14.51 0.55
C VAL A 58 -18.40 -14.42 0.60
N ILE A 59 -17.69 -14.97 -0.38
CA ILE A 59 -16.21 -14.96 -0.42
C ILE A 59 -15.66 -13.53 -0.49
N PHE A 60 -16.28 -12.66 -1.29
CA PHE A 60 -15.81 -11.29 -1.47
C PHE A 60 -16.48 -10.26 -0.54
N ASN A 61 -17.35 -10.70 0.36
CA ASN A 61 -18.14 -9.84 1.26
C ASN A 61 -18.82 -8.68 0.52
N GLU A 62 -19.63 -9.00 -0.50
CA GLU A 62 -20.28 -8.03 -1.39
C GLU A 62 -21.79 -7.87 -1.10
N LEU A 63 -22.28 -8.46 -0.02
CA LEU A 63 -23.70 -8.37 0.32
C LEU A 63 -24.11 -6.93 0.65
N ASP A 64 -23.25 -6.20 1.36
CA ASP A 64 -23.49 -4.81 1.74
C ASP A 64 -23.67 -3.91 0.51
N THR A 65 -22.79 -4.05 -0.50
CA THR A 65 -22.84 -3.24 -1.73
C THR A 65 -24.11 -3.49 -2.54
N ILE A 66 -24.60 -4.73 -2.57
CA ILE A 66 -25.86 -5.09 -3.24
C ILE A 66 -27.05 -4.43 -2.56
N ILE A 67 -27.14 -4.51 -1.24
CA ILE A 67 -28.27 -3.97 -0.48
C ILE A 67 -28.30 -2.45 -0.57
N VAL A 68 -27.14 -1.81 -0.43
CA VAL A 68 -27.00 -0.35 -0.58
C VAL A 68 -27.48 0.08 -1.96
N ASN A 69 -27.07 -0.62 -3.03
CA ASN A 69 -27.52 -0.30 -4.39
C ASN A 69 -29.02 -0.52 -4.62
N GLN A 70 -29.59 -1.59 -4.08
CA GLN A 70 -31.02 -1.85 -4.17
C GLN A 70 -31.82 -0.74 -3.48
N LEU A 71 -31.44 -0.36 -2.26
CA LEU A 71 -32.11 0.71 -1.51
C LEU A 71 -31.90 2.08 -2.15
N ALA A 72 -30.69 2.40 -2.60
CA ALA A 72 -30.42 3.66 -3.30
C ALA A 72 -31.21 3.78 -4.61
N ARG A 73 -31.45 2.65 -5.30
CA ARG A 73 -32.30 2.64 -6.49
C ARG A 73 -33.78 2.86 -6.16
N ILE A 74 -34.29 2.26 -5.07
CA ILE A 74 -35.68 2.44 -4.61
C ILE A 74 -35.90 3.89 -4.13
N PHE A 75 -34.99 4.40 -3.31
CA PHE A 75 -35.06 5.73 -2.71
C PHE A 75 -34.23 6.78 -3.47
N ARG A 76 -34.14 6.65 -4.80
CA ARG A 76 -33.28 7.47 -5.67
C ARG A 76 -33.39 8.99 -5.44
N ASN A 77 -34.59 9.46 -5.14
CA ASN A 77 -34.87 10.89 -5.00
C ASN A 77 -34.52 11.46 -3.61
N ASN A 78 -34.22 10.60 -2.63
CA ASN A 78 -34.00 11.00 -1.25
C ASN A 78 -32.58 10.59 -0.79
N PRO A 79 -31.96 11.35 0.13
CA PRO A 79 -30.79 10.86 0.82
C PRO A 79 -31.16 9.63 1.64
N GLY A 80 -30.24 8.69 1.73
CA GLY A 80 -30.43 7.46 2.49
C GLY A 80 -29.23 7.13 3.35
N PHE A 81 -29.50 6.52 4.48
CA PHE A 81 -28.53 6.11 5.48
C PHE A 81 -28.79 4.66 5.82
N ILE A 82 -27.74 3.84 5.82
CA ILE A 82 -27.82 2.43 6.20
C ILE A 82 -26.66 2.08 7.12
N ILE A 83 -26.96 1.31 8.16
CA ILE A 83 -25.98 0.76 9.09
C ILE A 83 -26.07 -0.76 9.06
N ASN A 84 -24.94 -1.44 8.93
CA ASN A 84 -24.85 -2.87 9.20
C ASN A 84 -24.67 -3.05 10.72
N VAL A 85 -25.64 -3.72 11.35
CA VAL A 85 -25.68 -3.86 12.81
C VAL A 85 -24.53 -4.72 13.33
N GLY A 86 -24.03 -5.64 12.50
CA GLY A 86 -22.90 -6.51 12.83
C GLY A 86 -21.55 -5.79 12.74
N SER A 87 -21.24 -5.21 11.58
CA SER A 87 -19.94 -4.54 11.35
C SER A 87 -19.89 -3.11 11.92
N LYS A 88 -21.04 -2.50 12.23
CA LYS A 88 -21.21 -1.07 12.56
C LYS A 88 -20.76 -0.12 11.45
N GLU A 89 -20.57 -0.63 10.24
CA GLU A 89 -20.30 0.22 9.08
C GLU A 89 -21.56 0.98 8.69
N MET A 90 -21.33 2.19 8.19
CA MET A 90 -22.39 3.09 7.78
C MET A 90 -22.14 3.53 6.35
N TRP A 91 -23.19 3.46 5.55
CA TRP A 91 -23.20 3.94 4.18
C TRP A 91 -24.24 5.03 4.03
N ILE A 92 -23.86 6.07 3.28
CA ILE A 92 -24.62 7.29 3.12
C ILE A 92 -24.63 7.63 1.65
N TRP A 93 -25.76 8.09 1.14
CA TRP A 93 -25.81 8.65 -0.20
C TRP A 93 -26.69 9.88 -0.26
N SER A 94 -26.32 10.76 -1.19
CA SER A 94 -27.13 11.90 -1.60
C SER A 94 -27.67 11.68 -3.01
N LYS A 95 -28.78 12.36 -3.32
CA LYS A 95 -29.35 12.38 -4.67
C LYS A 95 -28.32 12.80 -5.72
N HIS A 96 -27.55 13.85 -5.42
CA HIS A 96 -26.53 14.38 -6.32
C HIS A 96 -25.41 13.36 -6.60
N GLN A 97 -24.95 12.65 -5.57
CA GLN A 97 -23.93 11.61 -5.71
C GLN A 97 -24.42 10.46 -6.58
N TYR A 98 -25.66 9.98 -6.36
CA TYR A 98 -26.23 8.92 -7.18
C TYR A 98 -26.37 9.34 -8.65
N GLU A 99 -26.86 10.55 -8.92
CA GLU A 99 -27.04 11.08 -10.27
C GLU A 99 -25.71 11.22 -11.03
N ILE A 100 -24.70 11.84 -10.40
CA ILE A 100 -23.37 12.02 -11.01
C ILE A 100 -22.74 10.67 -11.35
N THR A 101 -22.79 9.72 -10.42
CA THR A 101 -22.11 8.44 -10.62
C THR A 101 -22.86 7.52 -11.59
N SER A 102 -24.18 7.63 -11.68
CA SER A 102 -24.98 6.83 -12.62
C SER A 102 -24.77 7.23 -14.09
N ASN A 103 -24.58 8.52 -14.38
CA ASN A 103 -24.39 9.04 -15.74
C ASN A 103 -23.30 10.13 -15.77
N PRO A 104 -22.01 9.74 -15.61
CA PRO A 104 -20.94 10.71 -15.57
C PRO A 104 -20.72 11.36 -16.93
N SER A 105 -20.61 12.69 -16.96
CA SER A 105 -20.29 13.45 -18.16
C SER A 105 -18.87 13.14 -18.66
N LEU A 106 -18.58 13.43 -19.93
CA LEU A 106 -17.24 13.20 -20.50
C LEU A 106 -16.16 13.98 -19.72
N PHE A 107 -16.44 15.23 -19.33
CA PHE A 107 -15.56 16.03 -18.49
C PHE A 107 -15.31 15.41 -17.11
N GLN A 108 -16.34 14.83 -16.49
CA GLN A 108 -16.19 14.10 -15.23
C GLN A 108 -15.35 12.84 -15.40
N LYS A 109 -15.51 12.08 -16.48
CA LYS A 109 -14.67 10.91 -16.77
C LYS A 109 -13.20 11.29 -16.92
N ILE A 110 -12.91 12.38 -17.64
CA ILE A 110 -11.55 12.92 -17.79
C ILE A 110 -11.00 13.38 -16.43
N GLY A 111 -11.80 14.13 -15.65
CA GLY A 111 -11.42 14.54 -14.29
C GLY A 111 -11.14 13.36 -13.36
N ASN A 112 -11.96 12.31 -13.45
CA ASN A 112 -11.78 11.07 -12.68
C ASN A 112 -10.50 10.34 -13.09
N LEU A 113 -10.12 10.36 -14.37
CA LEU A 113 -8.85 9.81 -14.85
C LEU A 113 -7.66 10.57 -14.25
N PHE A 114 -7.62 11.89 -14.39
CA PHE A 114 -6.55 12.71 -13.81
C PHE A 114 -6.45 12.53 -12.31
N SER A 115 -7.60 12.55 -11.62
CA SER A 115 -7.66 12.34 -10.19
C SER A 115 -7.20 10.92 -9.79
N SER A 116 -7.43 9.90 -10.62
CA SER A 116 -6.95 8.53 -10.35
C SER A 116 -5.44 8.41 -10.51
N VAL A 117 -4.86 9.03 -11.53
CA VAL A 117 -3.40 9.13 -11.70
C VAL A 117 -2.77 9.89 -10.53
N PHE A 118 -3.38 11.00 -10.12
CA PHE A 118 -2.92 11.77 -8.96
C PHE A 118 -2.97 10.96 -7.66
N MET A 119 -4.07 10.22 -7.43
CA MET A 119 -4.18 9.31 -6.27
C MET A 119 -3.13 8.20 -6.32
N PHE A 120 -2.84 7.62 -7.49
CA PHE A 120 -1.77 6.64 -7.65
C PHE A 120 -0.40 7.21 -7.24
N ILE A 121 -0.08 8.44 -7.69
CA ILE A 121 1.16 9.11 -7.32
C ILE A 121 1.26 9.29 -5.81
N ILE A 122 0.19 9.77 -5.15
CA ILE A 122 0.18 9.93 -3.70
C ILE A 122 0.35 8.58 -2.99
N LEU A 123 -0.37 7.55 -3.42
CA LEU A 123 -0.26 6.21 -2.82
C LEU A 123 1.17 5.66 -2.94
N SER A 124 1.81 5.79 -4.11
CA SER A 124 3.20 5.40 -4.31
C SER A 124 4.17 6.24 -3.47
N LEU A 125 3.92 7.55 -3.28
CA LEU A 125 4.74 8.38 -2.40
C LEU A 125 4.66 7.93 -0.94
N VAL A 126 3.44 7.69 -0.42
CA VAL A 126 3.22 7.23 0.97
C VAL A 126 3.83 5.84 1.17
N THR A 127 3.58 4.93 0.24
CA THR A 127 4.09 3.55 0.33
C THR A 127 5.61 3.47 0.10
N GLY A 128 6.17 4.33 -0.74
CA GLY A 128 7.61 4.51 -0.86
C GLY A 128 8.26 5.00 0.43
N MET A 129 7.60 5.86 1.21
CA MET A 129 8.12 6.30 2.52
C MET A 129 8.18 5.15 3.54
N ILE A 130 7.14 4.32 3.63
CA ILE A 130 7.14 3.17 4.56
C ILE A 130 8.17 2.11 4.14
N CYS A 131 8.35 1.86 2.84
CA CYS A 131 9.41 0.95 2.37
C CYS A 131 10.81 1.48 2.72
N ARG A 132 11.04 2.79 2.60
CA ARG A 132 12.30 3.42 3.03
C ARG A 132 12.48 3.32 4.54
N LEU A 133 11.43 3.55 5.33
CA LEU A 133 11.46 3.37 6.77
C LEU A 133 11.83 1.91 7.14
N ALA A 134 11.26 0.93 6.43
CA ALA A 134 11.56 -0.49 6.66
C ALA A 134 13.02 -0.82 6.35
N ILE A 135 13.56 -0.35 5.20
CA ILE A 135 14.97 -0.54 4.85
C ILE A 135 15.87 0.14 5.88
N ALA A 136 15.60 1.41 6.20
CA ALA A 136 16.40 2.14 7.17
C ALA A 136 16.33 1.51 8.57
N GLY A 137 15.15 1.02 8.95
CA GLY A 137 14.89 0.37 10.22
C GLY A 137 15.67 -0.92 10.35
N SER A 138 15.68 -1.73 9.29
CA SER A 138 16.45 -2.98 9.27
C SER A 138 17.95 -2.73 9.52
N ALA A 139 18.54 -1.70 8.91
CA ALA A 139 19.95 -1.35 9.15
C ALA A 139 20.21 -0.82 10.57
N GLY A 140 19.33 0.05 11.09
CA GLY A 140 19.44 0.58 12.46
C GLY A 140 19.37 -0.53 13.51
N VAL A 141 18.44 -1.48 13.34
CA VAL A 141 18.32 -2.67 14.20
C VAL A 141 19.58 -3.53 14.11
N MET A 142 20.12 -3.73 12.91
CA MET A 142 21.31 -4.58 12.71
C MET A 142 22.59 -3.98 13.28
N ILE A 143 22.79 -2.66 13.18
CA ILE A 143 23.90 -1.99 13.88
C ILE A 143 23.72 -2.10 15.40
N SER A 144 22.51 -1.89 15.89
CA SER A 144 22.21 -2.00 17.32
C SER A 144 22.48 -3.41 17.85
N LEU A 145 22.11 -4.43 17.07
CA LEU A 145 22.40 -5.83 17.35
C LEU A 145 23.90 -6.10 17.36
N SER A 146 24.66 -5.56 16.39
CA SER A 146 26.13 -5.65 16.36
C SER A 146 26.77 -5.04 17.61
N TRP A 147 26.24 -3.89 18.07
CA TRP A 147 26.68 -3.26 19.32
C TRP A 147 26.36 -4.11 20.54
N CYS A 148 25.15 -4.66 20.65
CA CYS A 148 24.81 -5.61 21.72
C CYS A 148 25.71 -6.84 21.70
N MET A 149 26.04 -7.38 20.52
CA MET A 149 26.96 -8.51 20.37
C MET A 149 28.39 -8.22 20.86
N THR A 150 28.82 -6.94 20.86
CA THR A 150 30.11 -6.58 21.49
C THR A 150 30.09 -6.76 23.00
N LEU A 151 28.94 -6.59 23.65
CA LEU A 151 28.78 -6.82 25.10
C LEU A 151 28.88 -8.31 25.45
N PHE A 152 28.60 -9.20 24.49
CA PHE A 152 28.64 -10.66 24.65
C PHE A 152 29.91 -11.31 24.08
N ASN A 153 30.97 -10.55 23.78
CA ASN A 153 32.22 -11.06 23.21
C ASN A 153 32.05 -11.87 21.91
N ALA A 154 31.10 -11.51 21.05
CA ALA A 154 30.95 -12.15 19.75
C ALA A 154 32.18 -11.94 18.84
N THR A 155 32.47 -12.94 18.01
CA THR A 155 33.64 -12.91 17.10
C THR A 155 33.58 -11.72 16.15
N GLU A 156 34.76 -11.21 15.75
CA GLU A 156 34.83 -10.11 14.78
C GLU A 156 34.23 -10.48 13.43
N ASN A 157 34.37 -11.73 13.00
CA ASN A 157 33.80 -12.21 11.74
C ASN A 157 32.28 -12.07 11.71
N THR A 158 31.58 -12.43 12.80
CA THR A 158 30.12 -12.26 12.90
C THR A 158 29.70 -10.80 12.79
N ARG A 159 30.49 -9.88 13.38
CA ARG A 159 30.23 -8.43 13.34
C ARG A 159 30.51 -7.83 11.96
N MET A 160 31.56 -8.29 11.28
CA MET A 160 31.88 -7.87 9.92
C MET A 160 30.81 -8.31 8.93
N ILE A 161 30.27 -9.52 9.07
CA ILE A 161 29.15 -10.01 8.24
C ILE A 161 27.93 -9.08 8.35
N LEU A 162 27.62 -8.58 9.55
CA LEU A 162 26.53 -7.62 9.76
C LEU A 162 26.79 -6.29 9.03
N PHE A 163 28.04 -5.80 9.06
CA PHE A 163 28.41 -4.57 8.33
C PHE A 163 28.36 -4.75 6.81
N TYR A 164 28.70 -5.94 6.30
CA TYR A 164 28.58 -6.26 4.88
C TYR A 164 27.13 -6.45 4.41
N SER A 165 26.23 -6.83 5.31
CA SER A 165 24.81 -7.02 4.98
C SER A 165 24.08 -5.69 4.69
N PHE A 166 24.52 -4.61 5.34
CA PHE A 166 24.01 -3.26 5.11
C PHE A 166 25.17 -2.29 4.89
N PRO A 167 25.85 -2.33 3.73
CA PRO A 167 27.13 -1.67 3.62
C PRO A 167 27.03 -0.13 3.75
N TRP A 168 25.84 0.46 3.53
CA TRP A 168 25.62 1.92 3.65
C TRP A 168 25.58 2.36 5.11
N ALA A 169 25.22 1.45 5.99
CA ALA A 169 25.19 1.64 7.44
C ALA A 169 26.46 1.05 8.09
N GLY A 170 26.98 -0.04 7.52
CA GLY A 170 28.17 -0.76 7.96
C GLY A 170 29.48 -0.05 7.66
N GLN A 171 29.62 0.61 6.50
CA GLN A 171 30.82 1.38 6.15
C GLN A 171 31.09 2.54 7.14
N PRO A 172 30.12 3.40 7.49
CA PRO A 172 30.34 4.43 8.50
C PRO A 172 30.52 3.85 9.92
N ALA A 173 29.86 2.74 10.25
CA ALA A 173 30.09 2.05 11.53
C ALA A 173 31.53 1.51 11.63
N TYR A 174 32.06 0.93 10.55
CA TYR A 174 33.42 0.43 10.45
C TYR A 174 34.46 1.56 10.50
N SER A 175 34.20 2.68 9.83
CA SER A 175 35.12 3.83 9.86
C SER A 175 35.21 4.49 11.24
N LEU A 176 34.07 4.66 11.94
CA LEU A 176 34.04 5.14 13.32
C LEU A 176 34.81 4.22 14.26
N ARG A 177 34.65 2.91 14.09
CA ARG A 177 35.36 1.89 14.85
C ARG A 177 36.87 1.96 14.64
N ASN A 178 37.33 2.06 13.40
CA ASN A 178 38.76 2.20 13.07
C ASN A 178 39.36 3.51 13.59
N ALA A 179 38.55 4.55 13.75
CA ALA A 179 38.95 5.81 14.36
C ALA A 179 38.89 5.80 15.91
N GLY A 180 38.59 4.66 16.53
CA GLY A 180 38.45 4.54 17.99
C GLY A 180 37.24 5.27 18.58
N LYS A 181 36.27 5.70 17.75
CA LYS A 181 35.08 6.42 18.19
C LYS A 181 33.93 5.44 18.49
N GLY A 182 33.14 5.76 19.50
CA GLY A 182 31.94 5.00 19.85
C GLY A 182 30.86 5.05 18.75
N ILE A 183 30.19 3.93 18.50
CA ILE A 183 29.13 3.78 17.48
C ILE A 183 27.79 4.40 17.95
N GLY A 184 27.68 4.78 19.23
CA GLY A 184 26.43 5.28 19.82
C GLY A 184 25.82 6.50 19.11
N SER A 185 26.64 7.45 18.65
CA SER A 185 26.16 8.63 17.90
C SER A 185 25.54 8.25 16.55
N LEU A 186 26.09 7.22 15.89
CA LEU A 186 25.53 6.68 14.65
C LEU A 186 24.18 6.03 14.92
N VAL A 187 24.09 5.17 15.95
CA VAL A 187 22.84 4.52 16.37
C VAL A 187 21.77 5.56 16.70
N LEU A 188 22.10 6.60 17.46
CA LEU A 188 21.17 7.67 17.80
C LEU A 188 20.68 8.43 16.55
N SER A 189 21.57 8.69 15.59
CA SER A 189 21.22 9.32 14.31
C SER A 189 20.26 8.47 13.49
N PHE A 190 20.45 7.14 13.49
CA PHE A 190 19.50 6.19 12.90
C PHE A 190 18.13 6.27 13.57
N PHE A 191 18.06 6.31 14.91
CA PHE A 191 16.79 6.46 15.63
C PHE A 191 16.07 7.77 15.30
N PHE A 192 16.78 8.91 15.28
CA PHE A 192 16.18 10.19 14.87
C PHE A 192 15.69 10.17 13.42
N MET A 193 16.44 9.53 12.52
CA MET A 193 16.03 9.35 11.13
C MET A 193 14.76 8.49 11.02
N LEU A 194 14.68 7.36 11.74
CA LEU A 194 13.48 6.51 11.78
C LEU A 194 12.28 7.25 12.33
N PHE A 195 12.46 7.98 13.42
CA PHE A 195 11.41 8.81 13.99
C PHE A 195 10.90 9.84 12.99
N THR A 196 11.80 10.51 12.25
CA THR A 196 11.45 11.52 11.25
C THR A 196 10.67 10.89 10.09
N PHE A 197 11.14 9.77 9.53
CA PHE A 197 10.44 9.07 8.45
C PHE A 197 9.07 8.52 8.88
N TYR A 198 8.99 7.97 10.10
CA TYR A 198 7.72 7.51 10.64
C TYR A 198 6.74 8.65 10.85
N PHE A 199 7.20 9.79 11.38
CA PHE A 199 6.37 10.97 11.53
C PHE A 199 5.86 11.50 10.17
N MET A 200 6.74 11.59 9.17
CA MET A 200 6.35 11.94 7.80
C MET A 200 5.32 10.96 7.22
N TYR A 201 5.53 9.66 7.40
CA TYR A 201 4.59 8.63 6.98
C TYR A 201 3.24 8.79 7.69
N ALA A 202 3.22 8.96 9.01
CA ALA A 202 1.99 9.13 9.78
C ALA A 202 1.22 10.39 9.34
N CYS A 203 1.90 11.52 9.17
CA CYS A 203 1.28 12.75 8.67
C CYS A 203 0.71 12.59 7.26
N THR A 204 1.44 11.94 6.36
CA THR A 204 0.97 11.73 4.99
C THR A 204 -0.18 10.72 4.94
N TYR A 205 -0.12 9.63 5.70
CA TYR A 205 -1.21 8.66 5.83
C TYR A 205 -2.50 9.32 6.35
N LEU A 206 -2.41 10.10 7.44
CA LEU A 206 -3.56 10.78 8.03
C LEU A 206 -4.15 11.85 7.11
N LEU A 207 -3.31 12.58 6.38
CA LEU A 207 -3.76 13.63 5.46
C LEU A 207 -4.41 13.06 4.20
N TRP A 208 -3.79 12.05 3.60
CA TRP A 208 -4.17 11.59 2.25
C TRP A 208 -5.23 10.49 2.27
N THR A 209 -5.30 9.63 3.30
CA THR A 209 -6.29 8.54 3.35
C THR A 209 -7.73 9.06 3.24
N PRO A 210 -8.16 10.08 4.00
CA PRO A 210 -9.50 10.65 3.86
C PRO A 210 -9.73 11.34 2.51
N MET A 211 -8.68 11.90 1.89
CA MET A 211 -8.78 12.55 0.57
C MET A 211 -8.89 11.53 -0.57
N ILE A 212 -8.19 10.40 -0.47
CA ILE A 212 -8.20 9.33 -1.46
C ILE A 212 -9.48 8.53 -1.31
N PHE A 213 -9.78 8.07 -0.10
CA PHE A 213 -10.86 7.13 0.17
C PHE A 213 -12.14 7.84 0.60
N GLY A 214 -12.13 8.87 1.44
CA GLY A 214 -13.37 9.47 1.94
C GLY A 214 -14.19 8.52 2.82
N ASN A 215 -15.35 8.97 3.32
CA ASN A 215 -16.05 8.31 4.43
C ASN A 215 -17.02 7.17 4.04
N ILE A 216 -17.06 6.78 2.76
CA ILE A 216 -18.21 6.04 2.20
C ILE A 216 -17.76 4.75 1.49
N TYR A 217 -17.00 3.89 2.18
CA TYR A 217 -16.44 2.67 1.59
C TYR A 217 -16.41 1.52 2.60
N PRO A 218 -16.36 0.25 2.14
CA PRO A 218 -16.16 -0.90 3.02
C PRO A 218 -14.88 -0.71 3.85
N SER A 219 -14.97 -1.00 5.14
CA SER A 219 -13.83 -0.87 6.05
C SER A 219 -12.66 -1.77 5.61
N GLY A 220 -11.44 -1.24 5.75
CA GLY A 220 -10.20 -1.94 5.44
C GLY A 220 -9.86 -2.05 3.96
N LEU A 221 -10.67 -1.53 3.03
CA LEU A 221 -10.30 -1.49 1.61
C LEU A 221 -9.07 -0.60 1.37
N ASP A 222 -8.98 0.50 2.09
CA ASP A 222 -7.85 1.41 2.12
C ASP A 222 -6.58 0.71 2.62
N GLU A 223 -6.64 0.04 3.76
CA GLU A 223 -5.53 -0.72 4.34
C GLU A 223 -5.03 -1.81 3.38
N ARG A 224 -5.95 -2.53 2.74
CA ARG A 224 -5.60 -3.53 1.71
C ARG A 224 -4.91 -2.90 0.51
N LEU A 225 -5.39 -1.76 0.01
CA LEU A 225 -4.74 -1.08 -1.12
C LEU A 225 -3.32 -0.63 -0.75
N TYR A 226 -3.13 -0.02 0.43
CA TYR A 226 -1.80 0.33 0.93
C TYR A 226 -0.89 -0.88 1.04
N THR A 227 -1.40 -2.00 1.55
CA THR A 227 -0.64 -3.26 1.68
C THR A 227 -0.11 -3.75 0.34
N ILE A 228 -0.95 -3.75 -0.70
CA ILE A 228 -0.52 -4.18 -2.04
C ILE A 228 0.53 -3.22 -2.59
N PHE A 229 0.33 -1.91 -2.47
CA PHE A 229 1.34 -0.94 -2.89
C PHE A 229 2.68 -1.18 -2.20
N SER A 230 2.68 -1.44 -0.88
CA SER A 230 3.91 -1.79 -0.17
C SER A 230 4.57 -3.07 -0.70
N ILE A 231 3.80 -4.10 -1.05
CA ILE A 231 4.33 -5.32 -1.70
C ILE A 231 4.93 -4.99 -3.08
N MET A 232 4.26 -4.15 -3.87
CA MET A 232 4.73 -3.73 -5.20
C MET A 232 6.01 -2.89 -5.14
N GLU A 233 6.09 -1.96 -4.20
CA GLU A 233 7.29 -1.14 -3.95
C GLU A 233 8.45 -2.03 -3.47
N PHE A 234 8.19 -2.97 -2.55
CA PHE A 234 9.19 -3.93 -2.09
C PHE A 234 9.69 -4.84 -3.21
N TYR A 235 8.78 -5.32 -4.06
CA TYR A 235 9.12 -6.07 -5.27
C TYR A 235 10.01 -5.22 -6.21
N THR A 236 9.67 -3.95 -6.41
CA THR A 236 10.44 -3.03 -7.26
C THR A 236 11.86 -2.82 -6.73
N LEU A 237 12.00 -2.73 -5.41
CA LEU A 237 13.29 -2.57 -4.76
C LEU A 237 14.17 -3.80 -4.92
N LEU A 238 13.63 -5.03 -4.83
CA LEU A 238 14.44 -6.26 -4.84
C LEU A 238 14.72 -6.84 -6.23
N PHE A 239 13.69 -6.83 -7.09
CA PHE A 239 13.66 -7.65 -8.29
C PHE A 239 13.74 -6.87 -9.60
N VAL A 240 13.36 -5.60 -9.63
CA VAL A 240 13.35 -4.83 -10.88
C VAL A 240 14.76 -4.34 -11.21
N ARG A 241 15.46 -5.07 -12.09
CA ARG A 241 16.87 -4.80 -12.44
C ARG A 241 17.08 -4.56 -13.93
N THR A 242 16.31 -5.22 -14.78
CA THR A 242 16.44 -5.03 -16.23
C THR A 242 15.84 -3.72 -16.73
N LYS A 243 16.40 -3.21 -17.84
CA LYS A 243 15.80 -2.08 -18.58
C LYS A 243 14.35 -2.35 -18.98
N LYS A 244 14.04 -3.58 -19.42
CA LYS A 244 12.70 -3.99 -19.84
C LYS A 244 11.72 -3.95 -18.67
N THR A 245 12.06 -4.53 -17.51
CA THR A 245 11.19 -4.48 -16.33
C THR A 245 11.02 -3.04 -15.82
N VAL A 246 12.09 -2.25 -15.75
CA VAL A 246 12.01 -0.83 -15.34
C VAL A 246 11.07 -0.03 -16.25
N MET A 247 11.06 -0.33 -17.55
CA MET A 247 10.20 0.35 -18.51
C MET A 247 8.74 -0.09 -18.44
N TRP A 248 8.48 -1.40 -18.34
CA TRP A 248 7.13 -1.96 -18.50
C TRP A 248 6.38 -2.18 -17.19
N PHE A 249 7.06 -2.66 -16.15
CA PHE A 249 6.39 -3.04 -14.89
C PHE A 249 5.64 -1.86 -14.25
N PRO A 250 6.26 -0.67 -14.03
CA PRO A 250 5.54 0.45 -13.42
C PRO A 250 4.36 0.94 -14.25
N ARG A 251 4.46 0.86 -15.59
CA ARG A 251 3.39 1.31 -16.51
C ARG A 251 2.18 0.39 -16.46
N ILE A 252 2.41 -0.92 -16.45
CA ILE A 252 1.34 -1.93 -16.38
C ILE A 252 0.65 -1.84 -15.02
N VAL A 253 1.42 -1.81 -13.93
CA VAL A 253 0.89 -1.67 -12.57
C VAL A 253 0.09 -0.38 -12.42
N MET A 254 0.64 0.76 -12.89
CA MET A 254 -0.08 2.03 -12.88
C MET A 254 -1.40 1.92 -13.65
N GLY A 255 -1.39 1.28 -14.83
CA GLY A 255 -2.61 1.02 -15.60
C GLY A 255 -3.66 0.25 -14.80
N LEU A 256 -3.27 -0.90 -14.22
CA LEU A 256 -4.16 -1.77 -13.44
C LEU A 256 -4.75 -1.09 -12.20
N ILE A 257 -3.94 -0.31 -11.48
CA ILE A 257 -4.43 0.42 -10.31
C ILE A 257 -5.31 1.61 -10.74
N CYS A 258 -4.93 2.33 -11.80
CA CYS A 258 -5.77 3.41 -12.33
C CYS A 258 -7.12 2.89 -12.81
N THR A 259 -7.21 1.69 -13.40
CA THR A 259 -8.50 1.10 -13.77
C THR A 259 -9.35 0.77 -12.54
N PHE A 260 -8.76 0.30 -11.44
CA PHE A 260 -9.48 0.13 -10.17
C PHE A 260 -9.98 1.46 -9.60
N LEU A 261 -9.13 2.48 -9.55
CA LEU A 261 -9.52 3.80 -9.05
C LEU A 261 -10.60 4.47 -9.91
N LEU A 262 -10.54 4.28 -11.23
CA LEU A 262 -11.57 4.70 -12.17
C LEU A 262 -12.87 3.93 -11.96
N TYR A 263 -12.79 2.60 -11.82
CA TYR A 263 -13.95 1.74 -11.56
C TYR A 263 -14.67 2.20 -10.30
N ARG A 264 -13.92 2.50 -9.23
CA ARG A 264 -14.46 3.07 -7.99
C ARG A 264 -15.15 4.42 -8.20
N LYS A 265 -14.55 5.36 -8.93
CA LYS A 265 -15.11 6.72 -9.10
C LYS A 265 -16.31 6.78 -10.03
N ASN A 266 -16.36 5.89 -11.02
CA ASN A 266 -17.39 5.92 -12.06
C ASN A 266 -18.60 5.05 -11.73
N ASN A 267 -18.58 4.26 -10.66
CA ASN A 267 -19.68 3.39 -10.29
C ASN A 267 -20.11 3.66 -8.84
N PHE A 268 -21.42 3.61 -8.59
CA PHE A 268 -22.01 3.87 -7.28
C PHE A 268 -22.01 2.55 -6.49
N TYR A 269 -21.34 2.52 -5.34
CA TYR A 269 -21.08 1.31 -4.53
C TYR A 269 -20.86 0.02 -5.34
N PRO A 270 -19.84 -0.04 -6.22
CA PRO A 270 -19.64 -1.21 -7.06
C PRO A 270 -19.11 -2.40 -6.26
N PHE A 271 -18.95 -3.54 -6.94
CA PHE A 271 -18.29 -4.74 -6.42
C PHE A 271 -16.78 -4.52 -6.23
N LEU A 272 -16.43 -3.70 -5.23
CA LEU A 272 -15.08 -3.19 -5.01
C LEU A 272 -14.12 -4.30 -4.60
N ASN A 273 -14.51 -5.20 -3.70
CA ASN A 273 -13.63 -6.25 -3.21
C ASN A 273 -13.30 -7.25 -4.32
N THR A 274 -14.30 -7.60 -5.14
CA THR A 274 -14.15 -8.52 -6.27
C THR A 274 -13.22 -7.93 -7.33
N TYR A 275 -13.44 -6.67 -7.73
CA TYR A 275 -12.60 -6.02 -8.73
C TYR A 275 -11.17 -5.81 -8.21
N PHE A 276 -11.04 -5.39 -6.94
CA PHE A 276 -9.76 -5.23 -6.26
C PHE A 276 -8.98 -6.54 -6.24
N PHE A 277 -9.62 -7.66 -5.91
CA PHE A 277 -8.99 -8.98 -5.94
C PHE A 277 -8.49 -9.34 -7.35
N GLY A 278 -9.30 -9.11 -8.38
CA GLY A 278 -8.89 -9.31 -9.78
C GLY A 278 -7.66 -8.50 -10.16
N VAL A 279 -7.66 -7.20 -9.85
CA VAL A 279 -6.50 -6.31 -10.09
C VAL A 279 -5.27 -6.76 -9.32
N THR A 280 -5.45 -7.19 -8.07
CA THR A 280 -4.37 -7.72 -7.22
C THR A 280 -3.71 -8.94 -7.86
N MET A 281 -4.52 -9.89 -8.32
CA MET A 281 -4.02 -11.09 -8.99
C MET A 281 -3.32 -10.78 -10.31
N LEU A 282 -3.81 -9.79 -11.07
CA LEU A 282 -3.12 -9.31 -12.26
C LEU A 282 -1.78 -8.65 -11.91
N CYS A 283 -1.71 -7.83 -10.85
CA CYS A 283 -0.45 -7.27 -10.37
C CYS A 283 0.55 -8.39 -9.99
N PHE A 284 0.14 -9.39 -9.22
CA PHE A 284 1.00 -10.54 -8.90
C PHE A 284 1.41 -11.34 -10.14
N GLY A 285 0.48 -11.58 -11.07
CA GLY A 285 0.77 -12.23 -12.34
C GLY A 285 1.83 -11.45 -13.14
N THR A 286 1.73 -10.12 -13.17
CA THR A 286 2.75 -9.28 -13.84
C THR A 286 4.10 -9.34 -13.15
N MET A 287 4.18 -9.42 -11.81
CA MET A 287 5.44 -9.66 -11.10
C MET A 287 6.07 -10.99 -11.52
N VAL A 288 5.30 -12.08 -11.47
CA VAL A 288 5.79 -13.42 -11.83
C VAL A 288 6.25 -13.47 -13.29
N MET A 289 5.50 -12.83 -14.19
CA MET A 289 5.86 -12.73 -15.61
C MET A 289 7.17 -11.94 -15.80
N MET A 290 7.33 -10.79 -15.16
CA MET A 290 8.55 -9.98 -15.25
C MET A 290 9.76 -10.73 -14.70
N LEU A 291 9.60 -11.42 -13.56
CA LEU A 291 10.64 -12.27 -12.99
C LEU A 291 11.07 -13.37 -13.97
N SER A 292 10.10 -14.07 -14.54
CA SER A 292 10.36 -15.24 -15.38
C SER A 292 10.94 -14.88 -16.75
N LEU A 293 10.48 -13.79 -17.36
CA LEU A 293 10.85 -13.40 -18.72
C LEU A 293 12.07 -12.49 -18.80
N PHE A 294 12.27 -11.62 -17.80
CA PHE A 294 13.30 -10.58 -17.88
C PHE A 294 14.36 -10.71 -16.78
N GLU A 295 13.95 -10.97 -15.53
CA GLU A 295 14.91 -10.96 -14.43
C GLU A 295 15.67 -12.28 -14.26
N LYS A 296 15.12 -13.42 -14.68
CA LYS A 296 15.79 -14.73 -14.51
C LYS A 296 17.21 -14.75 -15.09
N GLU A 297 17.40 -14.19 -16.28
CA GLU A 297 18.70 -14.15 -16.96
C GLU A 297 19.69 -13.20 -16.27
N THR A 298 19.21 -12.14 -15.60
CA THR A 298 20.09 -11.19 -14.90
C THR A 298 20.62 -11.73 -13.58
N PHE A 299 19.92 -12.68 -12.95
CA PHE A 299 20.45 -13.39 -11.78
C PHE A 299 21.59 -14.36 -12.13
N THR A 300 21.69 -14.78 -13.39
CA THR A 300 22.72 -15.71 -13.86
C THR A 300 23.93 -15.02 -14.48
N HIS A 301 23.85 -13.72 -14.80
CA HIS A 301 24.95 -12.97 -15.40
C HIS A 301 25.90 -12.36 -14.36
N GLU A 302 27.19 -12.57 -14.57
CA GLU A 302 28.28 -12.01 -13.74
C GLU A 302 28.56 -10.55 -14.13
N GLY A 303 27.70 -9.63 -13.70
CA GLY A 303 27.95 -8.18 -13.81
C GLY A 303 26.94 -7.41 -14.66
N PRO A 304 27.10 -6.08 -14.78
CA PRO A 304 26.11 -5.25 -15.43
C PRO A 304 26.23 -5.36 -16.94
N THR A 305 25.08 -5.36 -17.59
CA THR A 305 24.99 -5.21 -19.03
C THR A 305 24.11 -4.01 -19.36
N PHE A 306 24.08 -3.58 -20.63
CA PHE A 306 23.11 -2.58 -21.08
C PHE A 306 21.65 -3.01 -20.75
N GLU A 307 21.41 -4.32 -20.74
CA GLU A 307 20.10 -4.90 -20.43
C GLU A 307 19.85 -5.00 -18.92
N SER A 308 20.91 -5.09 -18.11
CA SER A 308 20.90 -5.15 -16.64
C SER A 308 21.69 -3.97 -16.01
N PRO A 309 21.16 -2.73 -16.10
CA PRO A 309 21.90 -1.53 -15.72
C PRO A 309 22.06 -1.33 -14.20
N ARG A 310 21.42 -2.17 -13.38
CA ARG A 310 21.43 -2.09 -11.92
C ARG A 310 22.24 -3.24 -11.36
N LEU A 311 23.11 -2.94 -10.41
CA LEU A 311 23.87 -3.95 -9.69
C LEU A 311 23.74 -3.80 -8.20
N VAL A 312 23.91 -4.92 -7.50
CA VAL A 312 24.19 -4.93 -6.06
C VAL A 312 25.62 -4.42 -5.87
N TYR A 313 25.80 -3.11 -5.88
CA TYR A 313 27.04 -2.46 -5.47
C TYR A 313 26.71 -1.38 -4.47
N GLN A 314 27.68 -1.09 -3.63
CA GLN A 314 27.81 0.25 -3.10
C GLN A 314 29.09 0.83 -3.66
N PRO A 315 29.06 2.01 -4.29
CA PRO A 315 30.30 2.74 -4.50
C PRO A 315 30.91 2.94 -3.12
N VAL A 316 32.22 2.69 -2.96
CA VAL A 316 32.92 3.14 -1.76
C VAL A 316 32.75 4.64 -1.77
N PHE A 317 31.83 5.16 -0.95
CA PHE A 317 31.58 6.59 -0.89
C PHE A 317 32.92 7.26 -0.71
N ASN A 318 33.23 8.17 -1.63
CA ASN A 318 34.47 8.93 -1.60
C ASN A 318 34.59 9.51 -0.18
N ARG A 319 35.62 9.09 0.57
CA ARG A 319 35.84 9.49 1.97
C ARG A 319 35.83 11.02 2.16
N ASN A 320 35.93 11.78 1.07
CA ASN A 320 36.00 13.23 1.02
C ASN A 320 34.68 13.94 0.65
N ASN A 321 33.62 13.23 0.24
CA ASN A 321 32.31 13.85 0.01
C ASN A 321 31.39 13.56 1.20
N SER A 322 30.87 14.61 1.83
CA SER A 322 29.86 14.60 2.88
C SER A 322 28.49 14.06 2.44
N SER A 323 28.40 13.42 1.27
CA SER A 323 27.17 12.81 0.77
C SER A 323 26.84 11.57 1.59
N LEU A 324 25.74 11.64 2.34
CA LEU A 324 25.11 10.48 2.97
C LEU A 324 24.89 9.40 1.91
N PRO A 325 25.08 8.12 2.24
CA PRO A 325 24.78 7.05 1.31
C PRO A 325 23.31 7.11 0.89
N GLU A 326 23.05 6.77 -0.37
CA GLU A 326 21.71 6.78 -0.94
C GLU A 326 20.85 5.72 -0.25
N ILE A 327 20.19 6.10 0.86
CA ILE A 327 19.30 5.23 1.65
C ILE A 327 18.11 4.69 0.83
N TRP A 328 17.90 5.22 -0.38
CA TRP A 328 16.78 4.94 -1.25
C TRP A 328 17.03 3.81 -2.24
N THR A 329 18.24 3.26 -2.34
CA THR A 329 18.51 2.13 -3.24
C THR A 329 19.62 1.21 -2.75
N LEU A 330 19.39 -0.09 -2.85
CA LEU A 330 20.43 -1.12 -2.72
C LEU A 330 21.19 -1.33 -4.04
N PHE A 331 20.70 -0.70 -5.12
CA PHE A 331 21.16 -0.91 -6.49
C PHE A 331 21.58 0.41 -7.13
N TYR A 332 22.81 0.48 -7.66
CA TYR A 332 23.30 1.68 -8.32
C TYR A 332 23.27 1.54 -9.85
N PRO A 333 22.95 2.62 -10.58
CA PRO A 333 22.97 2.63 -12.05
C PRO A 333 24.40 2.67 -12.62
N VAL A 334 24.61 2.08 -13.80
CA VAL A 334 25.90 2.07 -14.52
C VAL A 334 26.53 3.46 -14.71
N ALA A 335 25.71 4.51 -14.85
CA ALA A 335 26.17 5.88 -15.08
C ALA A 335 27.10 6.43 -13.97
N GLY A 336 27.07 5.84 -12.76
CA GLY A 336 28.00 6.18 -11.68
C GLY A 336 29.40 5.58 -11.85
N ARG A 337 29.58 4.50 -12.62
CA ARG A 337 30.85 3.75 -12.71
C ARG A 337 31.99 4.52 -13.37
N GLY A 338 31.69 5.43 -14.30
CA GLY A 338 32.72 6.21 -15.00
C GLY A 338 33.56 7.12 -14.09
N TYR A 339 33.12 7.31 -12.85
CA TYR A 339 33.76 8.16 -11.85
C TYR A 339 34.51 7.39 -10.76
N PHE A 340 34.45 6.05 -10.75
CA PHE A 340 35.06 5.23 -9.70
C PHE A 340 36.04 4.22 -10.30
N THR A 341 37.25 4.14 -9.75
CA THR A 341 38.23 3.09 -10.13
C THR A 341 37.78 1.72 -9.61
N GLU A 342 38.29 0.61 -10.16
CA GLU A 342 37.99 -0.75 -9.65
C GLU A 342 38.28 -0.90 -8.15
N GLN A 343 39.29 -0.21 -7.64
CA GLN A 343 39.61 -0.16 -6.21
C GLN A 343 38.56 0.61 -5.37
N GLN A 344 37.91 1.61 -5.97
CA GLN A 344 36.80 2.37 -5.37
C GLN A 344 35.44 1.68 -5.55
N MET A 345 35.37 0.68 -6.43
CA MET A 345 34.24 -0.21 -6.63
C MET A 345 34.52 -1.56 -5.98
N SER A 346 34.82 -1.58 -4.67
CA SER A 346 34.99 -2.84 -3.96
C SER A 346 33.68 -3.64 -4.05
N ASN A 347 33.71 -4.75 -4.78
CA ASN A 347 32.69 -5.77 -4.69
C ASN A 347 32.51 -6.14 -3.21
N ILE A 348 31.25 -6.23 -2.76
CA ILE A 348 30.90 -6.70 -1.41
C ILE A 348 31.41 -8.14 -1.20
N PHE A 349 31.64 -8.87 -2.30
CA PHE A 349 32.31 -10.17 -2.31
C PHE A 349 33.78 -9.98 -2.70
N PRO A 350 34.75 -10.28 -1.82
CA PRO A 350 36.12 -10.37 -2.27
C PRO A 350 36.18 -11.40 -3.40
N GLN A 351 36.63 -10.99 -4.59
CA GLN A 351 37.08 -11.96 -5.57
C GLN A 351 38.23 -12.71 -4.91
N GLN A 352 38.04 -14.01 -4.67
CA GLN A 352 39.16 -14.88 -4.36
C GLN A 352 40.11 -14.76 -5.54
N VAL A 353 41.21 -14.05 -5.34
CA VAL A 353 42.32 -14.06 -6.28
C VAL A 353 42.80 -15.51 -6.28
N PRO A 354 42.71 -16.25 -7.40
CA PRO A 354 43.40 -17.52 -7.48
C PRO A 354 44.89 -17.22 -7.34
N LEU A 355 45.48 -17.78 -6.27
CA LEU A 355 46.92 -17.76 -6.05
C LEU A 355 47.65 -18.55 -7.14
#